data_AF-A0A4Q3HKM6-F1
#
_entry.id   AF-A0A4Q3HKM6-F1
#
_cell.length_a   1.000
_cell.length_b   1.000
_cell.length_c   1.000
_cell.angle_alpha   90.00
_cell.angle_beta   90.00
_cell.angle_gamma   90.00
#
_symmetry.space_group_name_H-M   'P 1'
#
loop_
_entity.id
_entity.type
_entity.pdbx_description
1 polymer ?
#
loop_
_entity_poly.entity_id
_entity_poly.type
_entity_poly.pdbx_seq_one_letter_code
_entity_poly.pdbx_strand_id
1 'polypeptide(L)'
;AALEGLDRLVGRAVGEGAVVLLDMHDYGRRDKIVIGDGTSAATLESYAAFWGELAQRYGKNSLVWYGLMNEPHDQDPILNLNTQNAACAEIRRRGATGTVLFSGIAWTGAHSWTKTSNGTVMLQAFDPADNCGFDMHQYLDKGFGGSNPIATEGIGKRILKSATDWATQHRKRIFIGEFATGRTEGSLRELRDLLDAMMARPDIFLGATYWAGGGVWGNTNQQTVDPPRDSPGVMSEQMNLLLPYVGCRG
;
A
#
# COMPACT_ATOMS: atom_id res chain seq x y z
N ALA A 1 -9.46 17.50 16.85
CA ALA A 1 -8.20 16.79 17.21
C ALA A 1 -7.71 15.83 16.11
N ALA A 2 -8.26 14.61 15.97
CA ALA A 2 -7.70 13.61 15.02
C ALA A 2 -7.77 14.07 13.55
N LEU A 3 -8.93 14.57 13.09
CA LEU A 3 -9.08 15.08 11.72
C LEU A 3 -8.25 16.35 11.45
N GLU A 4 -8.05 17.21 12.45
CA GLU A 4 -7.18 18.39 12.30
C GLU A 4 -5.71 18.01 12.13
N GLY A 5 -5.27 16.92 12.78
CA GLY A 5 -3.95 16.36 12.56
C GLY A 5 -3.77 15.88 11.13
N LEU A 6 -4.76 15.13 10.63
CA LEU A 6 -4.79 14.65 9.26
C LEU A 6 -4.82 15.80 8.25
N ASP A 7 -5.64 16.84 8.46
CA ASP A 7 -5.70 18.03 7.60
C ASP A 7 -4.33 18.69 7.45
N ARG A 8 -3.60 18.85 8.56
CA ARG A 8 -2.26 19.46 8.55
C ARG A 8 -1.27 18.62 7.77
N LEU A 9 -1.28 17.29 7.95
CA LEU A 9 -0.37 16.39 7.24
C LEU A 9 -0.67 16.35 5.75
N VAL A 10 -1.94 16.17 5.38
CA VAL A 10 -2.39 16.17 3.98
C VAL A 10 -2.06 17.52 3.32
N GLY A 11 -2.43 18.62 3.96
CA GLY A 11 -2.20 19.97 3.44
C GLY A 11 -0.72 20.27 3.24
N ARG A 12 0.14 19.88 4.18
CA ARG A 12 1.59 20.05 4.05
C ARG A 12 2.17 19.22 2.91
N ALA A 13 1.94 17.91 2.94
CA ALA A 13 2.55 16.99 1.97
C ALA A 13 2.12 17.32 0.53
N VAL A 14 0.83 17.60 0.33
CA VAL A 14 0.32 17.97 -0.99
C VAL A 14 0.79 19.37 -1.41
N GLY A 15 0.94 20.31 -0.46
CA GLY A 15 1.56 21.62 -0.72
C GLY A 15 3.03 21.53 -1.18
N GLU A 16 3.73 20.48 -0.76
CA GLU A 16 5.08 20.13 -1.23
C GLU A 16 5.08 19.29 -2.54
N GLY A 17 3.90 19.02 -3.12
CA GLY A 17 3.74 18.28 -4.38
C GLY A 17 3.76 16.76 -4.23
N ALA A 18 3.75 16.23 -3.00
CA ALA A 18 3.72 14.80 -2.74
C ALA A 18 2.31 14.22 -2.91
N VAL A 19 2.26 12.95 -3.32
CA VAL A 19 1.06 12.13 -3.21
C VAL A 19 0.87 11.72 -1.76
N VAL A 20 -0.35 11.83 -1.25
CA VAL A 20 -0.75 11.33 0.07
C VAL A 20 -1.70 10.17 -0.13
N LEU A 21 -1.25 8.97 0.20
CA LEU A 21 -2.09 7.79 0.30
C LEU A 21 -2.77 7.78 1.68
N LEU A 22 -4.09 7.95 1.71
CA LEU A 22 -4.88 7.71 2.92
C LEU A 22 -5.05 6.20 3.07
N ASP A 23 -4.43 5.62 4.10
CA ASP A 23 -4.50 4.19 4.40
C ASP A 23 -5.42 3.93 5.61
N MET A 24 -6.41 3.05 5.42
CA MET A 24 -7.17 2.50 6.54
C MET A 24 -6.42 1.29 7.12
N HIS A 25 -5.63 1.54 8.15
CA HIS A 25 -4.69 0.57 8.72
C HIS A 25 -5.34 -0.43 9.71
N ASP A 26 -6.37 -1.16 9.24
CA ASP A 26 -7.31 -1.89 10.10
C ASP A 26 -7.50 -3.40 9.77
N TYR A 27 -6.75 -3.97 8.82
CA TYR A 27 -6.74 -5.42 8.55
C TYR A 27 -8.10 -6.03 8.15
N GLY A 28 -8.97 -5.22 7.53
CA GLY A 28 -10.34 -5.58 7.15
C GLY A 28 -11.34 -5.60 8.30
N ARG A 29 -10.97 -5.07 9.47
CA ARG A 29 -11.72 -5.25 10.72
C ARG A 29 -12.01 -3.93 11.41
N ARG A 30 -13.05 -3.93 12.24
CA ARG A 30 -13.24 -2.94 13.29
C ARG A 30 -13.44 -3.68 14.60
N ASP A 31 -12.75 -3.27 15.65
CA ASP A 31 -12.82 -3.93 16.96
C ASP A 31 -12.57 -5.45 16.87
N LYS A 32 -11.65 -5.85 15.97
CA LYS A 32 -11.26 -7.24 15.64
C LYS A 32 -12.31 -8.08 14.91
N ILE A 33 -13.44 -7.49 14.53
CA ILE A 33 -14.51 -8.18 13.79
C ILE A 33 -14.49 -7.73 12.34
N VAL A 34 -14.77 -8.65 11.41
CA VAL A 34 -14.72 -8.36 9.97
C VAL A 34 -15.80 -7.34 9.60
N ILE A 35 -15.41 -6.32 8.84
CA ILE A 35 -16.34 -5.28 8.38
C ILE A 35 -17.34 -5.91 7.40
N GLY A 36 -18.63 -5.69 7.67
CA GLY A 36 -19.72 -6.20 6.83
C GLY A 36 -20.08 -7.67 7.04
N ASP A 37 -19.49 -8.35 8.03
CA ASP A 37 -19.81 -9.77 8.33
C ASP A 37 -21.18 -9.98 8.99
N GLY A 38 -21.90 -8.90 9.28
CA GLY A 38 -23.21 -8.91 9.92
C GLY A 38 -23.18 -9.07 11.44
N THR A 39 -21.99 -9.19 12.06
CA THR A 39 -21.82 -9.37 13.50
C THR A 39 -21.22 -8.14 14.21
N SER A 40 -20.53 -7.26 13.46
CA SER A 40 -20.04 -5.98 13.98
C SER A 40 -20.99 -4.80 13.68
N ALA A 41 -20.80 -3.69 14.40
CA ALA A 41 -21.41 -2.41 14.06
C ALA A 41 -20.80 -1.75 12.80
N ALA A 42 -19.66 -2.25 12.32
CA ALA A 42 -19.06 -1.80 11.08
C ALA A 42 -19.69 -2.55 9.90
N THR A 43 -20.71 -1.94 9.32
CA THR A 43 -21.35 -2.46 8.11
C THR A 43 -20.59 -2.01 6.86
N LEU A 44 -20.93 -2.62 5.73
CA LEU A 44 -20.45 -2.17 4.42
C LEU A 44 -20.82 -0.71 4.16
N GLU A 45 -22.03 -0.28 4.55
CA GLU A 45 -22.51 1.09 4.37
C GLU A 45 -21.76 2.09 5.25
N SER A 46 -21.46 1.73 6.50
CA SER A 46 -20.71 2.64 7.38
C SER A 46 -19.24 2.78 6.94
N TYR A 47 -18.64 1.70 6.43
CA TYR A 47 -17.33 1.74 5.79
C TYR A 47 -17.33 2.60 4.51
N ALA A 48 -18.32 2.43 3.63
CA ALA A 48 -18.45 3.26 2.44
C ALA A 48 -18.65 4.74 2.80
N ALA A 49 -19.54 5.03 3.76
CA ALA A 49 -19.79 6.39 4.24
C ALA A 49 -18.53 7.05 4.81
N PHE A 50 -17.71 6.33 5.57
CA PHE A 50 -16.42 6.82 6.07
C PHE A 50 -15.53 7.31 4.91
N TRP A 51 -15.37 6.49 3.87
CA TRP A 51 -14.59 6.87 2.69
C TRP A 51 -15.22 8.03 1.93
N GLY A 52 -16.55 8.12 1.90
CA GLY A 52 -17.29 9.27 1.38
C GLY A 52 -16.96 10.58 2.08
N GLU A 53 -16.87 10.56 3.41
CA GLU A 53 -16.52 11.76 4.18
C GLU A 53 -15.07 12.21 3.91
N LEU A 54 -14.12 11.27 3.80
CA LEU A 54 -12.74 11.58 3.39
C LEU A 54 -12.67 12.11 1.95
N ALA A 55 -13.45 11.53 1.03
CA ALA A 55 -13.56 11.98 -0.34
C ALA A 55 -14.17 13.38 -0.44
N GLN A 56 -15.19 13.69 0.34
CA GLN A 56 -15.78 15.02 0.39
C GLN A 56 -14.77 16.07 0.90
N ARG A 57 -13.92 15.67 1.86
CA ARG A 57 -12.93 16.55 2.48
C ARG A 57 -11.73 16.83 1.56
N TYR A 58 -11.21 15.81 0.90
CA TYR A 58 -9.92 15.89 0.19
C TYR A 58 -10.00 15.67 -1.33
N GLY A 59 -11.14 15.17 -1.84
CA GLY A 59 -11.25 14.60 -3.19
C GLY A 59 -11.07 15.56 -4.36
N LYS A 60 -11.10 16.88 -4.12
CA LYS A 60 -10.76 17.88 -5.14
C LYS A 60 -9.27 17.91 -5.49
N ASN A 61 -8.42 17.28 -4.67
CA ASN A 61 -6.99 17.24 -4.89
C ASN A 61 -6.57 15.87 -5.42
N SER A 62 -6.12 15.80 -6.67
CA SER A 62 -5.70 14.56 -7.32
C SER A 62 -4.45 13.92 -6.71
N LEU A 63 -3.71 14.65 -5.87
CA LEU A 63 -2.57 14.11 -5.11
C LEU A 63 -3.00 13.36 -3.86
N VAL A 64 -4.29 13.35 -3.50
CA VAL A 64 -4.80 12.51 -2.41
C VAL A 64 -5.33 11.20 -2.97
N TRP A 65 -4.69 10.09 -2.65
CA TRP A 65 -5.06 8.74 -3.04
C TRP A 65 -5.75 8.00 -1.88
N TYR A 66 -6.47 6.93 -2.21
CA TYR A 66 -7.32 6.19 -1.28
C TYR A 66 -6.91 4.72 -1.23
N GLY A 67 -6.17 4.33 -0.20
CA GLY A 67 -5.81 2.95 0.11
C GLY A 67 -6.90 2.33 0.96
N LEU A 68 -7.76 1.52 0.33
CA LEU A 68 -9.06 1.19 0.92
C LEU A 68 -8.95 0.38 2.22
N MET A 69 -7.95 -0.49 2.34
CA MET A 69 -7.74 -1.28 3.54
C MET A 69 -6.33 -1.85 3.59
N ASN A 70 -5.62 -1.66 4.70
CA ASN A 70 -4.36 -2.34 4.96
C ASN A 70 -4.59 -3.84 5.18
N GLU A 71 -3.84 -4.67 4.46
CA GLU A 71 -3.66 -6.11 4.67
C GLU A 71 -4.89 -6.90 5.17
N PRO A 72 -6.02 -6.93 4.44
CA PRO A 72 -7.10 -7.83 4.78
C PRO A 72 -6.63 -9.29 4.87
N HIS A 73 -7.03 -10.01 5.91
CA HIS A 73 -6.60 -11.40 6.13
C HIS A 73 -7.67 -12.25 6.83
N ASP A 74 -7.59 -13.58 6.70
CA ASP A 74 -8.46 -14.55 7.38
C ASP A 74 -9.97 -14.19 7.32
N GLN A 75 -10.45 -13.82 6.13
CA GLN A 75 -11.82 -13.39 5.90
C GLN A 75 -12.31 -13.76 4.49
N ASP A 76 -13.62 -13.66 4.27
CA ASP A 76 -14.24 -13.94 2.98
C ASP A 76 -13.75 -12.93 1.91
N PRO A 77 -13.12 -13.41 0.81
CA PRO A 77 -12.61 -12.54 -0.25
C PRO A 77 -13.72 -11.79 -1.01
N ILE A 78 -14.91 -12.37 -1.15
CA ILE A 78 -16.06 -11.73 -1.82
C ILE A 78 -16.61 -10.62 -0.94
N LEU A 79 -16.72 -10.85 0.37
CA LEU A 79 -17.11 -9.80 1.32
C LEU A 79 -16.10 -8.64 1.29
N ASN A 80 -14.79 -8.95 1.37
CA ASN A 80 -13.72 -7.96 1.27
C ASN A 80 -13.85 -7.09 0.01
N LEU A 81 -14.05 -7.72 -1.16
CA LEU A 81 -14.23 -7.03 -2.42
C LEU A 81 -15.49 -6.15 -2.41
N ASN A 82 -16.63 -6.68 -1.97
CA ASN A 82 -17.90 -5.94 -1.97
C ASN A 82 -17.81 -4.69 -1.08
N THR A 83 -17.20 -4.82 0.09
CA THR A 83 -16.93 -3.71 1.01
C THR A 83 -16.08 -2.63 0.35
N GLN A 84 -15.00 -3.01 -0.34
CA GLN A 84 -14.12 -2.07 -1.05
C GLN A 84 -14.76 -1.43 -2.28
N ASN A 85 -15.55 -2.19 -3.06
CA ASN A 85 -16.32 -1.63 -4.19
C ASN A 85 -17.34 -0.59 -3.70
N ALA A 86 -17.99 -0.81 -2.56
CA ALA A 86 -18.91 0.16 -1.98
C ALA A 86 -18.20 1.47 -1.58
N ALA A 87 -17.01 1.38 -0.98
CA ALA A 87 -16.19 2.55 -0.69
C ALA A 87 -15.76 3.28 -1.97
N CYS A 88 -15.27 2.56 -2.99
CA CYS A 88 -14.90 3.18 -4.26
C CYS A 88 -16.08 3.92 -4.90
N ALA A 89 -17.26 3.30 -4.93
CA ALA A 89 -18.48 3.93 -5.45
C ALA A 89 -18.83 5.23 -4.69
N GLU A 90 -18.74 5.22 -3.36
CA GLU A 90 -19.02 6.40 -2.54
C GLU A 90 -17.94 7.50 -2.73
N ILE A 91 -16.66 7.14 -2.81
CA ILE A 91 -15.56 8.07 -3.13
C ILE A 91 -15.84 8.80 -4.46
N ARG A 92 -16.23 8.05 -5.49
CA ARG A 92 -16.55 8.61 -6.81
C ARG A 92 -17.85 9.41 -6.79
N ARG A 93 -18.87 8.99 -6.03
CA ARG A 93 -20.12 9.76 -5.86
C ARG A 93 -19.85 11.14 -5.24
N ARG A 94 -18.82 11.28 -4.41
CA ARG A 94 -18.39 12.56 -3.82
C ARG A 94 -17.48 13.40 -4.73
N GLY A 95 -17.19 12.91 -5.93
CA GLY A 95 -16.42 13.62 -6.95
C GLY A 95 -14.91 13.60 -6.74
N ALA A 96 -14.39 12.67 -5.94
CA ALA A 96 -12.95 12.56 -5.76
C ALA A 96 -12.25 12.08 -7.04
N THR A 97 -11.11 12.70 -7.38
CA THR A 97 -10.37 12.41 -8.62
C THR A 97 -9.11 11.59 -8.42
N GLY A 98 -8.64 11.45 -7.17
CA GLY A 98 -7.44 10.69 -6.83
C GLY A 98 -7.54 9.18 -7.15
N THR A 99 -6.39 8.51 -7.17
CA THR A 99 -6.33 7.07 -7.43
C THR A 99 -6.88 6.28 -6.25
N VAL A 100 -7.64 5.21 -6.54
CA VAL A 100 -8.17 4.29 -5.53
C VAL A 100 -7.40 2.97 -5.61
N LEU A 101 -6.86 2.51 -4.50
CA LEU A 101 -6.10 1.26 -4.41
C LEU A 101 -6.89 0.20 -3.65
N PHE A 102 -7.10 -0.93 -4.29
CA PHE A 102 -7.84 -2.07 -3.75
C PHE A 102 -6.87 -3.12 -3.19
N SER A 103 -7.18 -3.68 -2.02
CA SER A 103 -6.36 -4.69 -1.37
C SER A 103 -7.02 -6.07 -1.43
N GLY A 104 -6.23 -7.11 -1.69
CA GLY A 104 -6.69 -8.49 -1.61
C GLY A 104 -6.80 -9.00 -0.17
N ILE A 105 -7.21 -10.25 0.00
CA ILE A 105 -7.03 -10.97 1.27
C ILE A 105 -5.58 -11.49 1.40
N ALA A 106 -5.31 -12.34 2.39
CA ALA A 106 -4.00 -12.94 2.63
C ALA A 106 -2.88 -11.89 2.73
N TRP A 107 -3.15 -10.84 3.51
CA TRP A 107 -2.25 -9.71 3.74
C TRP A 107 -1.86 -8.97 2.46
N THR A 108 -2.72 -9.06 1.42
CA THR A 108 -2.51 -8.48 0.10
C THR A 108 -1.14 -8.78 -0.54
N GLY A 109 -0.52 -9.91 -0.16
CA GLY A 109 0.85 -10.22 -0.54
C GLY A 109 1.04 -10.46 -2.05
N ALA A 110 1.99 -9.76 -2.67
CA ALA A 110 2.29 -9.95 -4.10
C ALA A 110 2.75 -11.40 -4.40
N HIS A 111 3.56 -11.99 -3.52
CA HIS A 111 4.06 -13.37 -3.62
C HIS A 111 2.97 -14.47 -3.59
N SER A 112 1.79 -14.15 -3.06
CA SER A 112 0.66 -15.05 -2.86
C SER A 112 -0.55 -14.71 -3.73
N TRP A 113 -0.53 -13.58 -4.46
CA TRP A 113 -1.67 -13.06 -5.19
C TRP A 113 -2.34 -14.09 -6.11
N THR A 114 -1.56 -14.77 -6.94
CA THR A 114 -2.05 -15.78 -7.90
C THR A 114 -2.28 -17.16 -7.28
N LYS A 115 -1.84 -17.35 -6.03
CA LYS A 115 -1.99 -18.61 -5.28
C LYS A 115 -3.21 -18.60 -4.37
N THR A 116 -3.85 -17.45 -4.22
CA THR A 116 -5.05 -17.23 -3.43
C THR A 116 -6.21 -16.84 -4.34
N SER A 117 -7.38 -16.66 -3.76
CA SER A 117 -8.55 -16.14 -4.47
C SER A 117 -8.35 -14.69 -4.95
N ASN A 118 -7.31 -13.97 -4.52
CA ASN A 118 -7.04 -12.60 -4.98
C ASN A 118 -6.93 -12.53 -6.50
N GLY A 119 -6.20 -13.48 -7.12
CA GLY A 119 -5.99 -13.51 -8.57
C GLY A 119 -7.27 -13.66 -9.41
N THR A 120 -8.39 -14.08 -8.82
CA THR A 120 -9.68 -14.22 -9.52
C THR A 120 -10.74 -13.26 -9.00
N VAL A 121 -10.89 -13.13 -7.68
CA VAL A 121 -11.90 -12.28 -7.05
C VAL A 121 -11.62 -10.81 -7.34
N MET A 122 -10.37 -10.35 -7.19
CA MET A 122 -10.04 -8.94 -7.33
C MET A 122 -10.17 -8.41 -8.76
N LEU A 123 -10.35 -9.27 -9.77
CA LEU A 123 -10.68 -8.84 -11.13
C LEU A 123 -12.04 -8.14 -11.23
N GLN A 124 -12.93 -8.37 -10.25
CA GLN A 124 -14.22 -7.73 -10.12
C GLN A 124 -14.17 -6.39 -9.35
N ALA A 125 -12.97 -5.92 -8.96
CA ALA A 125 -12.79 -4.56 -8.46
C ALA A 125 -13.13 -3.57 -9.57
N PHE A 126 -13.97 -2.60 -9.26
CA PHE A 126 -14.51 -1.67 -10.23
C PHE A 126 -14.45 -0.23 -9.74
N ASP A 127 -13.83 0.61 -10.56
CA ASP A 127 -13.84 2.06 -10.41
C ASP A 127 -14.46 2.67 -11.68
N PRO A 128 -15.60 3.38 -11.59
CA PRO A 128 -16.23 4.00 -12.75
C PRO A 128 -15.36 5.08 -13.41
N ALA A 129 -14.33 5.59 -12.74
CA ALA A 129 -13.39 6.56 -13.31
C ALA A 129 -12.17 5.91 -13.99
N ASP A 130 -12.04 4.56 -13.93
CA ASP A 130 -10.87 3.82 -14.41
C ASP A 130 -9.52 4.36 -13.86
N ASN A 131 -9.55 4.93 -12.65
CA ASN A 131 -8.38 5.48 -11.97
C ASN A 131 -8.10 4.70 -10.68
N CYS A 132 -7.88 3.39 -10.86
CA CYS A 132 -7.56 2.49 -9.77
C CYS A 132 -6.34 1.61 -10.04
N GLY A 133 -5.89 0.93 -8.99
CA GLY A 133 -4.86 -0.11 -8.97
C GLY A 133 -5.07 -1.08 -7.81
N PHE A 134 -4.19 -2.07 -7.70
CA PHE A 134 -4.18 -3.02 -6.59
C PHE A 134 -3.00 -2.73 -5.66
N ASP A 135 -3.30 -2.47 -4.39
CA ASP A 135 -2.27 -2.35 -3.36
C ASP A 135 -1.79 -3.74 -2.97
N MET A 136 -0.50 -4.01 -3.15
CA MET A 136 0.11 -5.27 -2.78
C MET A 136 1.31 -5.04 -1.88
N HIS A 137 1.52 -5.93 -0.91
CA HIS A 137 2.63 -5.83 0.03
C HIS A 137 3.69 -6.88 -0.28
N GLN A 138 4.96 -6.54 -0.05
CA GLN A 138 6.04 -7.48 -0.27
C GLN A 138 7.26 -7.25 0.63
N TYR A 139 7.43 -8.16 1.59
CA TYR A 139 8.66 -8.28 2.35
C TYR A 139 9.59 -9.35 1.77
N LEU A 140 10.89 -9.22 2.03
CA LEU A 140 11.92 -10.07 1.41
C LEU A 140 12.49 -11.13 2.36
N ASP A 141 12.04 -11.14 3.61
CA ASP A 141 12.45 -12.11 4.61
C ASP A 141 11.83 -13.50 4.38
N LYS A 142 12.34 -14.49 5.11
CA LYS A 142 11.78 -15.84 5.05
C LYS A 142 10.34 -15.83 5.58
N GLY A 143 9.38 -16.13 4.71
CA GLY A 143 7.96 -16.10 5.04
C GLY A 143 7.25 -14.81 4.62
N PHE A 144 8.00 -13.81 4.14
CA PHE A 144 7.49 -12.61 3.48
C PHE A 144 6.58 -11.73 4.37
N GLY A 145 6.72 -11.83 5.69
CA GLY A 145 5.91 -11.09 6.66
C GLY A 145 6.64 -9.91 7.32
N GLY A 146 7.89 -9.63 6.95
CA GLY A 146 8.62 -8.44 7.41
C GLY A 146 9.12 -8.51 8.85
N SER A 147 8.98 -9.65 9.52
CA SER A 147 9.39 -9.86 10.92
C SER A 147 10.89 -9.93 11.13
N ASN A 148 11.65 -10.22 10.06
CA ASN A 148 13.09 -10.36 10.09
C ASN A 148 13.75 -9.36 9.13
N PRO A 149 14.77 -8.59 9.56
CA PRO A 149 15.44 -7.63 8.68
C PRO A 149 16.33 -8.28 7.61
N ILE A 150 16.59 -9.59 7.69
CA ILE A 150 17.46 -10.30 6.74
C ILE A 150 16.64 -10.77 5.54
N ALA A 151 16.95 -10.22 4.36
CA ALA A 151 16.34 -10.65 3.12
C ALA A 151 16.85 -12.03 2.69
N THR A 152 15.99 -12.77 1.99
CA THR A 152 16.33 -14.05 1.39
C THR A 152 17.16 -13.83 0.12
N GLU A 153 18.26 -14.56 -0.06
CA GLU A 153 19.14 -14.37 -1.22
C GLU A 153 18.45 -14.61 -2.58
N GLY A 154 18.67 -13.67 -3.50
CA GLY A 154 18.16 -13.61 -4.86
C GLY A 154 16.65 -13.41 -4.98
N ILE A 155 15.96 -13.04 -3.89
CA ILE A 155 14.50 -12.92 -3.83
C ILE A 155 14.00 -11.65 -4.52
N GLY A 156 14.71 -10.52 -4.42
CA GLY A 156 14.28 -9.22 -4.90
C GLY A 156 13.92 -9.22 -6.39
N LYS A 157 14.77 -9.82 -7.22
CA LYS A 157 14.60 -9.91 -8.67
C LYS A 157 13.43 -10.78 -9.14
N ARG A 158 12.89 -11.67 -8.29
CA ARG A 158 11.93 -12.70 -8.72
C ARG A 158 10.58 -12.63 -8.02
N ILE A 159 10.52 -12.02 -6.83
CA ILE A 159 9.36 -12.12 -5.94
C ILE A 159 8.10 -11.52 -6.55
N LEU A 160 8.23 -10.42 -7.30
CA LEU A 160 7.09 -9.75 -7.95
C LEU A 160 6.65 -10.39 -9.26
N LYS A 161 7.44 -11.32 -9.83
CA LYS A 161 7.21 -11.82 -11.20
C LYS A 161 5.78 -12.32 -11.42
N SER A 162 5.27 -13.15 -10.52
CA SER A 162 3.92 -13.71 -10.70
C SER A 162 2.81 -12.66 -10.60
N ALA A 163 2.99 -11.63 -9.77
CA ALA A 163 2.03 -10.54 -9.67
C ALA A 163 2.09 -9.65 -10.92
N THR A 164 3.29 -9.35 -11.41
CA THR A 164 3.51 -8.60 -12.65
C THR A 164 2.92 -9.31 -13.87
N ASP A 165 3.09 -10.63 -13.97
CA ASP A 165 2.52 -11.43 -15.07
C ASP A 165 0.98 -11.40 -15.02
N TRP A 166 0.39 -11.56 -13.83
CA TRP A 166 -1.06 -11.45 -13.63
C TRP A 166 -1.59 -10.07 -14.03
N ALA A 167 -0.94 -9.00 -13.57
CA ALA A 167 -1.34 -7.64 -13.90
C ALA A 167 -1.22 -7.36 -15.41
N THR A 168 -0.18 -7.89 -16.06
CA THR A 168 -0.02 -7.79 -17.52
C THR A 168 -1.16 -8.51 -18.25
N GLN A 169 -1.46 -9.75 -17.87
CA GLN A 169 -2.51 -10.56 -18.47
C GLN A 169 -3.90 -9.91 -18.36
N HIS A 170 -4.18 -9.30 -17.21
CA HIS A 170 -5.49 -8.75 -16.91
C HIS A 170 -5.58 -7.22 -17.08
N ARG A 171 -4.52 -6.59 -17.62
CA ARG A 171 -4.43 -5.14 -17.87
C ARG A 171 -4.70 -4.33 -16.61
N LYS A 172 -4.11 -4.77 -15.50
CA LYS A 172 -4.23 -4.14 -14.18
C LYS A 172 -2.93 -3.44 -13.81
N ARG A 173 -3.02 -2.50 -12.86
CA ARG A 173 -1.88 -1.77 -12.30
C ARG A 173 -1.69 -2.13 -10.84
N ILE A 174 -0.45 -2.15 -10.38
CA ILE A 174 -0.04 -2.51 -9.02
C ILE A 174 0.59 -1.30 -8.34
N PHE A 175 0.30 -1.12 -7.07
CA PHE A 175 1.07 -0.27 -6.17
C PHE A 175 1.70 -1.17 -5.10
N ILE A 176 2.98 -0.98 -4.78
CA ILE A 176 3.60 -1.73 -3.67
C ILE A 176 3.52 -0.88 -2.39
N GLY A 177 2.44 -1.04 -1.63
CA GLY A 177 2.14 -0.23 -0.44
C GLY A 177 3.13 -0.41 0.71
N GLU A 178 3.64 -1.62 0.87
CA GLU A 178 4.67 -1.91 1.86
C GLU A 178 5.75 -2.82 1.31
N PHE A 179 7.00 -2.44 1.59
CA PHE A 179 8.18 -3.27 1.45
C PHE A 179 9.26 -2.73 2.39
N ALA A 180 10.11 -3.62 2.89
CA ALA A 180 11.19 -3.25 3.80
C ALA A 180 12.33 -4.25 3.76
N THR A 181 13.53 -3.79 4.09
CA THR A 181 14.69 -4.66 4.33
C THR A 181 15.57 -4.09 5.43
N GLY A 182 16.41 -4.93 6.04
CA GLY A 182 17.47 -4.49 6.95
C GLY A 182 18.64 -3.80 6.24
N ARG A 183 19.63 -3.40 7.03
CA ARG A 183 20.79 -2.61 6.60
C ARG A 183 22.00 -3.42 6.11
N THR A 184 21.91 -4.75 6.09
CA THR A 184 23.03 -5.58 5.64
C THR A 184 23.25 -5.43 4.15
N GLU A 185 24.50 -5.58 3.69
CA GLU A 185 24.81 -5.49 2.26
C GLU A 185 23.96 -6.46 1.42
N GLY A 186 23.72 -7.67 1.93
CA GLY A 186 22.82 -8.65 1.30
C GLY A 186 21.39 -8.15 1.19
N SER A 187 20.82 -7.65 2.29
CA SER A 187 19.46 -7.09 2.30
C SER A 187 19.32 -5.88 1.36
N LEU A 188 20.32 -4.99 1.33
CA LEU A 188 20.33 -3.82 0.44
C LEU A 188 20.45 -4.21 -1.04
N ARG A 189 21.17 -5.29 -1.38
CA ARG A 189 21.17 -5.84 -2.75
C ARG A 189 19.78 -6.32 -3.16
N GLU A 190 19.09 -7.08 -2.29
CA GLU A 190 17.72 -7.53 -2.59
C GLU A 190 16.72 -6.37 -2.70
N LEU A 191 16.91 -5.31 -1.90
CA LEU A 191 16.11 -4.08 -2.01
C LEU A 191 16.30 -3.42 -3.38
N ARG A 192 17.55 -3.29 -3.84
CA ARG A 192 17.85 -2.73 -5.17
C ARG A 192 17.22 -3.57 -6.29
N ASP A 193 17.40 -4.88 -6.24
CA ASP A 193 16.83 -5.79 -7.24
C ASP A 193 15.30 -5.71 -7.30
N LEU A 194 14.63 -5.53 -6.16
CA LEU A 194 13.18 -5.30 -6.09
C LEU A 194 12.78 -3.98 -6.75
N LEU A 195 13.48 -2.89 -6.43
CA LEU A 195 13.21 -1.56 -7.01
C LEU A 195 13.44 -1.56 -8.53
N ASP A 196 14.54 -2.16 -8.99
CA ASP A 196 14.84 -2.30 -10.42
C ASP A 196 13.76 -3.12 -11.15
N ALA A 197 13.25 -4.19 -10.52
CA ALA A 197 12.14 -4.97 -11.08
C ALA A 197 10.85 -4.15 -11.24
N MET A 198 10.56 -3.24 -10.31
CA MET A 198 9.41 -2.33 -10.43
C MET A 198 9.64 -1.27 -11.53
N MET A 199 10.82 -0.64 -11.53
CA MET A 199 11.18 0.39 -12.52
C MET A 199 11.22 -0.13 -13.96
N ALA A 200 11.49 -1.42 -14.14
CA ALA A 200 11.46 -2.06 -15.47
C ALA A 200 10.05 -2.17 -16.06
N ARG A 201 8.98 -1.97 -15.28
CA ARG A 201 7.58 -2.11 -15.70
C ARG A 201 6.71 -0.92 -15.26
N PRO A 202 7.01 0.31 -15.73
CA PRO A 202 6.22 1.50 -15.39
C PRO A 202 4.79 1.46 -15.95
N ASP A 203 4.52 0.57 -16.91
CA ASP A 203 3.18 0.29 -17.42
C ASP A 203 2.30 -0.48 -16.41
N ILE A 204 2.92 -1.17 -15.45
CA ILE A 204 2.25 -1.97 -14.42
C ILE A 204 2.33 -1.29 -13.06
N PHE A 205 3.51 -0.81 -12.65
CA PHE A 205 3.72 -0.29 -11.30
C PHE A 205 3.41 1.21 -11.24
N LEU A 206 2.40 1.57 -10.45
CA LEU A 206 2.03 2.96 -10.14
C LEU A 206 3.06 3.66 -9.25
N GLY A 207 3.80 2.88 -8.46
CA GLY A 207 4.74 3.36 -7.45
C GLY A 207 4.84 2.39 -6.28
N ALA A 208 5.54 2.83 -5.23
CA ALA A 208 5.70 2.07 -4.00
C ALA A 208 5.95 3.00 -2.81
N THR A 209 5.64 2.53 -1.60
CA THR A 209 5.95 3.19 -0.33
C THR A 209 6.76 2.26 0.58
N TYR A 210 7.90 2.76 1.06
CA TYR A 210 8.78 1.99 1.94
C TYR A 210 8.21 1.95 3.36
N TRP A 211 8.21 0.77 3.99
CA TRP A 211 7.79 0.58 5.37
C TRP A 211 9.00 0.50 6.31
N ALA A 212 9.28 1.47 7.17
CA ALA A 212 8.60 2.76 7.33
C ALA A 212 9.59 3.85 7.78
N GLY A 213 9.12 5.09 7.75
CA GLY A 213 9.71 6.23 8.48
C GLY A 213 8.69 6.83 9.44
N GLY A 214 8.94 8.03 9.94
CA GLY A 214 7.99 8.81 10.76
C GLY A 214 8.54 9.30 12.10
N GLY A 215 9.83 9.10 12.39
CA GLY A 215 10.55 9.63 13.55
C GLY A 215 10.34 8.87 14.87
N VAL A 216 9.49 7.85 14.89
CA VAL A 216 9.07 7.15 16.12
C VAL A 216 9.73 5.78 16.30
N TRP A 217 10.41 5.25 15.28
CA TRP A 217 10.86 3.85 15.26
C TRP A 217 12.09 3.54 16.13
N GLY A 218 12.84 4.57 16.53
CA GLY A 218 14.02 4.41 17.39
C GLY A 218 15.21 3.74 16.68
N ASN A 219 16.31 3.55 17.43
CA ASN A 219 17.59 3.08 16.87
C ASN A 219 17.71 1.56 16.74
N THR A 220 16.81 0.78 17.34
CA THR A 220 16.88 -0.69 17.33
C THR A 220 16.14 -1.31 16.16
N ASN A 221 15.20 -0.58 15.56
CA ASN A 221 14.50 -1.04 14.36
C ASN A 221 15.48 -1.03 13.18
N GLN A 222 15.79 -2.21 12.65
CA GLN A 222 16.75 -2.36 11.55
C GLN A 222 16.15 -2.07 10.16
N GLN A 223 14.84 -1.97 10.06
CA GLN A 223 14.11 -1.76 8.81
C GLN A 223 13.70 -0.30 8.60
N THR A 224 13.72 0.56 9.62
CA THR A 224 13.33 1.97 9.49
C THR A 224 14.28 2.77 8.59
N VAL A 225 13.69 3.68 7.81
CA VAL A 225 14.39 4.73 7.04
C VAL A 225 14.53 6.05 7.80
N ASP A 226 14.08 6.11 9.06
CA ASP A 226 14.36 7.26 9.90
C ASP A 226 15.88 7.50 10.00
N PRO A 227 16.32 8.78 10.03
CA PRO A 227 17.72 9.08 10.32
C PRO A 227 18.09 8.53 11.71
N PRO A 228 19.33 8.05 11.92
CA PRO A 228 19.78 7.62 13.24
C PRO A 228 19.54 8.73 14.27
N ARG A 229 18.96 8.42 15.44
CA ARG A 229 18.62 9.48 16.43
C ARG A 229 19.84 10.24 16.95
N ASP A 230 20.97 9.57 17.02
CA ASP A 230 22.27 10.10 17.41
C ASP A 230 22.97 10.88 16.27
N SER A 231 22.41 10.86 15.07
CA SER A 231 22.91 11.59 13.90
C SER A 231 21.75 11.98 12.97
N PRO A 232 20.85 12.89 13.39
CA PRO A 232 19.62 13.22 12.66
C PRO A 232 19.84 13.86 11.28
N GLY A 233 21.07 14.31 10.98
CA GLY A 233 21.47 14.81 9.66
C GLY A 233 22.00 13.74 8.70
N VAL A 234 22.06 12.48 9.13
CA VAL A 234 22.57 11.36 8.32
C VAL A 234 21.40 10.50 7.87
N MET A 235 21.33 10.24 6.56
CA MET A 235 20.33 9.33 5.99
C MET A 235 20.69 7.88 6.31
N SER A 236 19.68 7.03 6.54
CA SER A 236 19.91 5.59 6.64
C SER A 236 20.44 5.01 5.33
N GLU A 237 21.06 3.83 5.41
CA GLU A 237 21.53 3.09 4.24
C GLU A 237 20.40 2.81 3.25
N GLN A 238 19.20 2.47 3.77
CA GLN A 238 18.02 2.28 2.95
C GLN A 238 17.58 3.58 2.27
N MET A 239 17.54 4.71 2.99
CA MET A 239 17.15 6.00 2.40
C MET A 239 18.12 6.43 1.30
N ASN A 240 19.44 6.28 1.52
CA ASN A 240 20.44 6.53 0.48
C ASN A 240 20.22 5.68 -0.78
N LEU A 241 19.76 4.43 -0.61
CA LEU A 241 19.45 3.53 -1.72
C LEU A 241 18.14 3.90 -2.43
N LEU A 242 17.13 4.38 -1.70
CA LEU A 242 15.82 4.74 -2.24
C LEU A 242 15.84 6.05 -3.04
N LEU A 243 16.64 7.02 -2.64
CA LEU A 243 16.64 8.38 -3.24
C LEU A 243 16.74 8.41 -4.77
N PRO A 244 17.61 7.62 -5.44
CA PRO A 244 17.67 7.59 -6.89
C PRO A 244 16.39 7.14 -7.59
N TYR A 245 15.46 6.49 -6.88
CA TYR A 245 14.18 6.01 -7.41
C TYR A 245 13.03 6.99 -7.15
N VAL A 246 13.24 7.99 -6.28
CA VAL A 246 12.22 8.99 -5.95
C VAL A 246 12.13 10.02 -7.07
N GLY A 247 10.92 10.30 -7.55
CA GLY A 247 10.68 11.33 -8.57
C GLY A 247 11.07 10.93 -9.99
N CYS A 248 11.49 9.68 -10.22
CA CYS A 248 11.62 9.09 -11.55
C CYS A 248 10.23 8.92 -12.19
N ARG A 249 9.66 10.01 -12.71
CA ARG A 249 8.57 9.93 -13.68
C ARG A 249 9.21 9.60 -15.02
N GLY A 250 9.01 8.37 -15.49
CA GLY A 250 9.31 7.98 -16.87
C GLY A 250 8.51 8.80 -17.88
#